data_AF-A0A2V3HU83-F1
#
_entry.id   AF-A0A2V3HU83-F1
#
_cell.length_a   1.000
_cell.length_b   1.000
_cell.length_c   1.000
_cell.angle_alpha   90.00
_cell.angle_beta   90.00
_cell.angle_gamma   90.00
#
_symmetry.space_group_name_H-M   'P 1'
#
loop_
_entity.id
_entity.type
_entity.pdbx_description
1 polymer ?
#
loop_
_entity_poly.entity_id
_entity_poly.type
_entity_poly.pdbx_seq_one_letter_code
_entity_poly.pdbx_strand_id
1 'polypeptide(L)'
;MEPSGVRVGETDGVPQELVFTTMRTEGWRVAHLDAHLGRMREHAGRLGIAWPEDARAKAGAALVSNMPTDLNSLIQLSLTAAGVWAAESRPLTEDDEVALT
;
A
#
# COMPACT_ATOMS: atom_id res chain seq x y z
N MET A 1 -12.74 -25.31 7.16
CA MET A 1 -12.70 -24.30 6.08
C MET A 1 -11.81 -23.19 6.58
N GLU A 2 -10.54 -23.21 6.22
CA GLU A 2 -9.63 -22.11 6.55
C GLU A 2 -9.84 -20.99 5.53
N PRO A 3 -9.83 -19.71 5.94
CA PRO A 3 -9.90 -18.61 4.98
C PRO A 3 -8.61 -18.63 4.14
N SER A 4 -8.77 -18.76 2.83
CA SER A 4 -7.69 -18.63 1.86
C SER A 4 -7.22 -17.17 1.87
N GLY A 5 -6.35 -16.84 2.82
CA GLY A 5 -5.60 -15.60 2.84
C GLY A 5 -4.41 -15.76 1.91
N VAL A 6 -4.63 -15.54 0.61
CA VAL A 6 -3.52 -15.22 -0.28
C VAL A 6 -2.89 -13.95 0.27
N ARG A 7 -1.75 -14.10 0.94
CA ARG A 7 -0.92 -12.97 1.35
C ARG A 7 -0.38 -12.34 0.08
N VAL A 8 -0.57 -11.04 -0.09
CA VAL A 8 0.18 -10.27 -1.07
C VAL A 8 1.67 -10.41 -0.70
N GLY A 9 2.36 -11.34 -1.37
CA GLY A 9 3.77 -11.61 -1.17
C GLY A 9 4.21 -13.08 -1.21
N GLU A 10 3.30 -14.05 -1.30
CA GLU A 10 3.67 -15.47 -1.51
C GLU A 10 3.73 -15.76 -3.01
N THR A 11 4.85 -15.40 -3.65
CA THR A 11 5.16 -15.78 -5.03
C THR A 11 6.34 -16.74 -5.02
N ASP A 12 6.14 -17.93 -5.59
CA ASP A 12 7.12 -19.02 -5.75
C ASP A 12 8.41 -18.54 -6.46
N GLY A 13 9.32 -17.90 -5.73
CA GLY A 13 10.65 -17.51 -6.22
C GLY A 13 10.67 -16.44 -7.32
N VAL A 14 9.53 -15.94 -7.78
CA VAL A 14 9.47 -14.78 -8.68
C VAL A 14 9.67 -13.52 -7.85
N PRO A 15 10.70 -12.70 -8.12
CA PRO A 15 10.87 -11.43 -7.43
C PRO A 15 9.58 -10.62 -7.61
N GLN A 16 9.03 -10.11 -6.50
CA GLN A 16 7.85 -9.26 -6.57
C GLN A 16 8.14 -8.08 -7.47
N GLU A 17 7.49 -8.03 -8.63
CA GLU A 17 7.56 -6.93 -9.58
C GLU A 17 6.68 -5.77 -9.13
N LEU A 18 6.81 -5.36 -7.87
CA LEU A 18 6.05 -4.24 -7.30
C LEU A 18 6.83 -3.56 -6.16
N VAL A 19 6.46 -2.32 -5.91
CA VAL A 19 6.75 -1.62 -4.65
C VAL A 19 5.45 -1.36 -3.91
N PHE A 20 5.52 -1.32 -2.58
CA PHE A 20 4.38 -0.97 -1.77
C PHE A 20 4.78 -0.16 -0.54
N THR A 21 3.81 0.48 0.07
CA THR A 21 3.92 1.09 1.39
C THR A 21 2.62 0.90 2.15
N THR A 22 2.72 0.70 3.46
CA THR A 22 1.58 0.66 4.37
C THR A 22 1.54 1.96 5.17
N MET A 23 0.35 2.56 5.29
CA MET A 23 0.12 3.84 5.95
C MET A 23 -1.07 3.71 6.92
N ARG A 24 -1.03 4.47 8.02
CA ARG A 24 -2.20 4.61 8.90
C ARG A 24 -3.18 5.61 8.31
N THR A 25 -4.46 5.32 8.46
CA THR A 25 -5.55 6.22 8.11
C THR A 25 -6.36 6.60 9.34
N GLU A 26 -6.85 7.84 9.34
CA GLU A 26 -7.87 8.33 10.26
C GLU A 26 -9.05 8.88 9.43
N GLY A 27 -10.05 8.03 9.18
CA GLY A 27 -11.06 8.26 8.15
C GLY A 27 -10.40 8.56 6.79
N TRP A 28 -10.70 9.72 6.21
CA TRP A 28 -10.18 10.15 4.89
C TRP A 28 -8.73 10.67 4.88
N ARG A 29 -8.07 10.70 6.04
CA ARG A 29 -6.70 11.22 6.16
C ARG A 29 -5.70 10.08 6.11
N VAL A 30 -4.70 10.21 5.24
CA VAL A 30 -3.56 9.28 5.16
C VAL A 30 -2.34 9.96 5.78
N ALA A 31 -1.71 9.29 6.74
CA ALA A 31 -0.52 9.81 7.39
C ALA A 31 0.68 9.86 6.42
N HIS A 32 1.36 11.01 6.35
CA HIS A 32 2.66 11.20 5.68
C HIS A 32 2.74 10.75 4.21
N LEU A 33 1.65 10.84 3.44
CA LEU A 33 1.56 10.29 2.08
C LEU A 33 2.75 10.66 1.16
N ASP A 34 3.14 11.93 1.10
CA ASP A 34 4.22 12.35 0.18
C ASP A 34 5.58 11.76 0.56
N ALA A 35 5.85 11.57 1.86
CA ALA A 35 7.07 10.91 2.33
C ALA A 35 7.10 9.42 1.95
N HIS A 36 5.95 8.75 2.09
CA HIS A 36 5.77 7.36 1.67
C HIS A 36 5.95 7.20 0.15
N LEU A 37 5.38 8.09 -0.65
CA LEU A 37 5.57 8.11 -2.11
C LEU A 37 7.03 8.35 -2.50
N GLY A 38 7.74 9.24 -1.79
CA GLY A 38 9.17 9.47 -1.98
C GLY A 38 9.99 8.19 -1.80
N ARG A 39 9.73 7.43 -0.74
CA ARG A 39 10.37 6.13 -0.49
C ARG A 39 10.01 5.08 -1.54
N MET A 40 8.73 4.98 -1.91
CA MET A 40 8.30 4.06 -2.98
C MET A 40 9.01 4.36 -4.29
N ARG A 41 9.20 5.64 -4.66
CA ARG A 41 9.92 6.04 -5.86
C ARG A 41 11.38 5.59 -5.84
N GLU A 42 12.06 5.78 -4.72
CA GLU A 42 13.45 5.33 -4.55
C GLU A 42 13.56 3.81 -4.71
N HIS A 43 12.65 3.06 -4.09
CA HIS A 43 12.60 1.60 -4.21
C HIS A 43 12.26 1.14 -5.64
N ALA A 44 11.32 1.82 -6.31
CA ALA A 44 10.95 1.51 -7.69
C ALA A 44 12.16 1.68 -8.62
N GLY A 45 12.94 2.75 -8.45
CA GLY A 45 14.16 2.99 -9.22
C GLY A 45 15.21 1.89 -9.03
N ARG A 46 15.37 1.35 -7.80
CA ARG A 46 16.28 0.24 -7.53
C ARG A 46 15.84 -1.08 -8.17
N LEU A 47 14.53 -1.25 -8.37
CA LEU A 47 13.94 -2.45 -8.97
C LEU A 47 13.69 -2.31 -10.48
N GLY A 48 14.05 -1.18 -11.09
CA GLY A 48 13.77 -0.92 -12.50
C GLY A 48 12.28 -0.72 -12.82
N ILE A 49 11.45 -0.46 -11.80
CA ILE A 49 10.02 -0.17 -11.96
C ILE A 49 9.88 1.30 -12.38
N ALA A 50 9.21 1.53 -13.51
CA ALA A 50 8.98 2.87 -14.01
C ALA A 50 8.09 3.66 -13.04
N TRP A 51 8.56 4.85 -12.63
CA TRP A 51 7.78 5.77 -11.83
C TRP A 51 7.03 6.74 -12.73
N PRO A 52 5.68 6.72 -12.75
CA PRO A 52 4.92 7.57 -13.67
C PRO A 52 4.99 9.05 -13.30
N GLU A 53 4.98 9.95 -14.30
CA GLU A 53 5.02 11.40 -14.08
C GLU A 53 3.82 11.91 -13.26
N ASP A 54 2.65 11.29 -13.47
CA ASP A 54 1.40 11.55 -12.76
C ASP A 54 1.18 10.65 -11.52
N ALA A 55 2.25 10.06 -10.97
CA ALA A 55 2.19 9.12 -9.84
C ALA A 55 1.33 9.62 -8.67
N ARG A 56 1.45 10.89 -8.29
CA ARG A 56 0.69 11.45 -7.16
C ARG A 56 -0.82 11.43 -7.39
N ALA A 57 -1.25 11.68 -8.62
CA ALA A 57 -2.66 11.66 -9.01
C ALA A 57 -3.18 10.21 -9.07
N LYS A 58 -2.43 9.30 -9.68
CA LYS A 58 -2.78 7.87 -9.75
C LYS A 58 -2.83 7.21 -8.37
N ALA A 59 -1.86 7.47 -7.51
CA ALA A 59 -1.87 7.04 -6.12
C ALA A 59 -3.09 7.57 -5.37
N GLY A 60 -3.41 8.86 -5.55
CA GLY A 60 -4.60 9.47 -4.95
C GLY A 60 -5.90 8.80 -5.40
N ALA A 61 -6.04 8.53 -6.70
CA ALA A 61 -7.20 7.82 -7.24
C ALA A 61 -7.35 6.41 -6.65
N ALA A 62 -6.26 5.65 -6.58
CA ALA A 62 -6.26 4.31 -5.98
C ALA A 62 -6.66 4.33 -4.49
N LEU A 63 -6.13 5.29 -3.73
CA LEU A 63 -6.46 5.48 -2.31
C LEU A 63 -7.94 5.84 -2.11
N VAL A 64 -8.49 6.75 -2.92
CA VAL A 64 -9.91 7.15 -2.81
C VAL A 64 -10.84 5.96 -3.08
N SER A 65 -10.50 5.09 -4.04
CA SER A 65 -11.32 3.91 -4.36
C SER A 65 -11.41 2.89 -3.22
N ASN A 66 -10.44 2.85 -2.32
CA ASN A 66 -10.36 1.87 -1.22
C ASN A 66 -10.15 2.54 0.14
N MET A 67 -10.57 3.80 0.30
CA MET A 67 -10.40 4.51 1.56
C MET A 67 -11.32 3.86 2.61
N PRO A 68 -10.79 3.45 3.78
CA PRO A 68 -11.61 2.90 4.84
C PRO A 68 -12.54 3.99 5.40
N THR A 69 -13.76 3.59 5.76
CA THR A 69 -14.72 4.47 6.45
C THR A 69 -14.48 4.55 7.95
N ASP A 70 -13.68 3.62 8.49
CA ASP A 70 -13.39 3.51 9.91
C ASP A 70 -12.33 4.52 10.38
N LEU A 71 -12.45 4.95 11.64
CA LEU A 71 -11.59 5.99 12.23
C LEU A 71 -10.14 5.56 12.44
N ASN A 72 -9.83 4.26 12.42
CA ASN A 72 -8.47 3.74 12.53
C ASN A 72 -8.30 2.50 11.65
N SER A 73 -7.51 2.64 10.58
CA SER A 73 -7.24 1.54 9.67
C SER A 73 -5.84 1.65 9.09
N LEU A 74 -5.38 0.58 8.47
CA LEU A 74 -4.17 0.57 7.67
C LEU A 74 -4.58 0.49 6.20
N ILE A 75 -3.90 1.27 5.37
CA ILE A 75 -4.03 1.17 3.91
C ILE A 75 -2.68 0.85 3.32
N GLN A 76 -2.62 -0.21 2.52
CA GLN A 76 -1.49 -0.56 1.71
C GLN A 76 -1.68 0.05 0.32
N LEU A 77 -0.71 0.81 -0.17
CA LEU A 77 -0.67 1.33 -1.53
C LEU A 77 0.46 0.61 -2.28
N SER A 78 0.20 0.11 -3.48
CA SER A 78 1.18 -0.60 -4.31
C SER A 78 1.25 -0.06 -5.73
N LEU A 79 2.42 -0.27 -6.37
CA LEU A 79 2.69 0.01 -7.77
C LEU A 79 3.41 -1.21 -8.37
N THR A 80 2.82 -1.83 -9.39
CA THR A 80 3.44 -2.94 -10.13
C THR A 80 4.39 -2.44 -11.23
N ALA A 81 5.28 -3.31 -11.73
CA ALA A 81 6.15 -3.02 -12.88
C ALA A 81 5.37 -2.70 -14.16
N ALA A 82 4.13 -3.18 -14.28
CA ALA A 82 3.21 -2.84 -15.36
C ALA A 82 2.59 -1.43 -15.22
N GLY A 83 2.94 -0.69 -14.16
CA GLY A 83 2.44 0.66 -13.91
C GLY A 83 1.04 0.71 -13.27
N VAL A 84 0.57 -0.42 -12.71
CA VAL A 84 -0.75 -0.50 -12.08
C VAL A 84 -0.65 -0.08 -10.62
N TRP A 85 -1.50 0.89 -10.23
CA TRP A 85 -1.68 1.31 -8.84
C TRP A 85 -2.88 0.60 -8.21
N ALA A 86 -2.71 0.12 -6.99
CA ALA A 86 -3.78 -0.48 -6.21
C ALA A 86 -3.67 -0.05 -4.73
N ALA A 87 -4.80 -0.04 -4.03
CA ALA A 87 -4.82 0.18 -2.60
C ALA A 87 -5.74 -0.83 -1.92
N GLU A 88 -5.35 -1.29 -0.74
CA GLU A 88 -6.08 -2.27 0.06
C GLU A 88 -6.14 -1.80 1.51
N SER A 89 -7.35 -1.69 2.06
CA SER A 89 -7.56 -1.32 3.46
C SER A 89 -7.72 -2.57 4.32
N ARG A 90 -7.14 -2.54 5.52
CA ARG A 90 -7.44 -3.49 6.59
C ARG A 90 -7.77 -2.73 7.88
N PRO A 91 -8.81 -3.15 8.62
CA PRO A 91 -9.10 -2.57 9.92
C PRO A 91 -7.94 -2.86 10.88
N LEU A 92 -7.68 -1.92 11.79
CA LEU A 92 -6.76 -2.16 12.90
C LEU A 92 -7.58 -2.80 14.03
N THR A 93 -7.30 -4.06 14.39
CA THR A 93 -7.95 -4.70 15.54
C THR A 93 -7.16 -4.43 16.82
N GLU A 94 -7.80 -4.51 18.00
CA GLU A 94 -7.15 -4.23 19.29
C GLU A 94 -5.90 -5.10 19.55
N ASP A 95 -5.82 -6.29 18.96
CA ASP A 95 -4.61 -7.15 18.98
C ASP A 95 -3.41 -6.57 18.21
N ASP A 96 -3.62 -5.68 17.24
CA ASP A 96 -2.54 -5.05 16.45
C ASP A 96 -1.85 -3.90 17.20
N GLU A 97 -2.48 -3.32 18.24
CA GLU A 97 -1.89 -2.22 19.03
C GLU A 97 -0.82 -2.71 20.02
N VAL A 98 -0.89 -3.96 20.46
CA VAL A 98 0.02 -4.53 21.47
C VAL A 98 1.37 -4.96 20.86
N ALA A 99 1.45 -5.13 19.53
CA ALA A 99 2.67 -5.58 18.85
C ALA A 99 3.66 -4.45 18.48
N LEU A 100 3.32 -3.19 18.77
CA LEU A 100 4.11 -2.01 18.38
C LEU A 100 4.69 -1.22 19.57
N THR A 101 4.54 -1.73 20.80
CA THR A 101 5.14 -1.18 22.03
C THR A 101 6.37 -1.97 22.46
#